data_AF-A0A0A2K7A6-F1
#
_entry.id   AF-A0A0A2K7A6-F1
#
_cell.length_a   1.000
_cell.length_b   1.000
_cell.length_c   1.000
_cell.angle_alpha   90.00
_cell.angle_beta   90.00
_cell.angle_gamma   90.00
#
_symmetry.space_group_name_H-M   'P 1'
#
loop_
_entity.id
_entity.type
_entity.pdbx_description
1 polymer ?
#
loop_
_entity_poly.entity_id
_entity_poly.type
_entity_poly.pdbx_seq_one_letter_code
_entity_poly.pdbx_strand_id
1 'polypeptide(L)'
;MCLFLDFPELVRGIITLNSRGFPSSLKIETLTELVEKKRLFHRFQHPYTIHVSLDLSHDGEHRPTVQQWRREKGIGVGGFGRVFLEVLEIRQTSEAGQPATYKFRAVKEISKSGLTDQTYKRELKAIVNFSQEKFNHLFVESYGWFHTDDTVFIAMEYFKNGDLGKHLGRLGKPLPVLETQQIAVQILEGLYFMHSEGFTDRNLTVRNVWYEMTGVKFSN
;
A
#
# COMPACT_ATOMS: atom_id res chain seq x y z
N MET A 1 -3.43 -29.54 27.30
CA MET A 1 -4.28 -29.86 26.12
C MET A 1 -3.94 -28.85 25.03
N CYS A 2 -2.77 -29.03 24.43
CA CYS A 2 -2.29 -28.30 23.25
C CYS A 2 -2.53 -29.22 22.06
N LEU A 3 -3.37 -28.80 21.12
CA LEU A 3 -3.46 -29.48 19.83
C LEU A 3 -2.44 -28.83 18.90
N PHE A 4 -1.27 -29.45 18.85
CA PHE A 4 -0.41 -29.44 17.67
C PHE A 4 -1.23 -29.99 16.51
N LEU A 5 -1.52 -29.16 15.51
CA LEU A 5 -1.91 -29.66 14.20
C LEU A 5 -0.63 -29.66 13.34
N ASP A 6 -0.08 -30.86 13.17
CA ASP A 6 0.91 -31.17 12.16
C ASP A 6 0.37 -30.78 10.78
N PHE A 7 1.01 -29.79 10.13
CA PHE A 7 0.74 -29.38 8.76
C PHE A 7 1.97 -29.55 7.82
N PRO A 8 2.56 -30.74 7.60
CA PRO A 8 3.74 -30.86 6.74
C PRO A 8 3.46 -31.33 5.30
N GLU A 9 2.23 -31.73 4.93
CA GLU A 9 2.01 -32.44 3.65
C GLU A 9 1.47 -31.55 2.51
N LEU A 10 0.73 -30.47 2.80
CA LEU A 10 0.13 -29.65 1.74
C LEU A 10 1.12 -28.68 1.07
N VAL A 11 2.20 -28.32 1.76
CA VAL A 11 3.19 -27.32 1.27
C VAL A 11 4.25 -27.99 0.37
N ARG A 12 4.50 -29.30 0.52
CA ARG A 12 5.46 -30.03 -0.32
C ARG A 12 5.03 -30.20 -1.78
N GLY A 13 3.72 -30.15 -2.07
CA GLY A 13 3.21 -30.31 -3.44
C GLY A 13 3.46 -29.12 -4.37
N ILE A 14 3.75 -27.94 -3.83
CA ILE A 14 3.95 -26.70 -4.61
C ILE A 14 5.43 -26.47 -4.95
N ILE A 15 6.35 -27.16 -4.26
CA ILE A 15 7.81 -26.88 -4.30
C ILE A 15 8.51 -27.43 -5.57
N THR A 16 7.88 -28.29 -6.38
CA THR A 16 8.58 -28.96 -7.49
C THR A 16 8.46 -28.27 -8.86
N LEU A 17 8.29 -26.95 -8.92
CA LEU A 17 8.31 -26.20 -10.18
C LEU A 17 8.93 -24.81 -10.02
N ASN A 18 10.24 -24.72 -9.76
CA ASN A 18 11.06 -23.63 -10.29
C ASN A 18 12.55 -23.87 -10.03
N SER A 19 13.16 -24.69 -10.87
CA SER A 19 14.61 -24.79 -10.99
C SER A 19 15.01 -24.81 -12.46
N ARG A 20 14.90 -23.67 -13.14
CA ARG A 20 15.65 -23.41 -14.39
C ARG A 20 16.13 -21.97 -14.39
N GLY A 21 17.45 -21.82 -14.50
CA GLY A 21 18.17 -20.58 -14.23
C GLY A 21 17.89 -19.47 -15.24
N PHE A 22 18.06 -18.24 -14.76
CA PHE A 22 18.07 -17.03 -15.58
C PHE A 22 19.45 -16.36 -15.54
N PRO A 23 19.88 -15.73 -16.65
CA PRO A 23 21.23 -15.23 -16.83
C PRO A 23 21.47 -13.90 -16.10
N SER A 24 22.72 -13.73 -15.69
CA SER A 24 23.29 -12.62 -14.93
C SER A 24 23.49 -11.35 -15.76
N SER A 25 22.68 -10.30 -15.52
CA SER A 25 23.09 -8.87 -15.56
C SER A 25 21.99 -7.87 -15.18
N LEU A 26 21.03 -8.22 -14.32
CA LEU A 26 20.11 -7.22 -13.73
C LEU A 26 20.76 -6.66 -12.46
N LYS A 27 21.00 -5.35 -12.42
CA LYS A 27 21.33 -4.66 -11.15
C LYS A 27 20.20 -4.98 -10.17
N ILE A 28 20.51 -5.71 -9.10
CA ILE A 28 19.58 -5.88 -7.98
C ILE A 28 19.53 -4.52 -7.29
N GLU A 29 18.51 -3.72 -7.60
CA GLU A 29 18.26 -2.46 -6.89
C GLU A 29 18.12 -2.78 -5.39
N THR A 30 18.85 -2.06 -4.55
CA THR A 30 18.74 -2.25 -3.10
C THR A 30 17.42 -1.69 -2.60
N LEU A 31 16.89 -2.22 -1.49
CA LEU A 31 15.67 -1.67 -0.87
C LEU A 31 15.81 -0.17 -0.52
N THR A 32 17.01 0.27 -0.19
CA THR A 32 17.28 1.70 0.09
C THR A 32 17.13 2.55 -1.17
N GLU A 33 17.64 2.07 -2.32
CA GLU A 33 17.48 2.76 -3.61
C GLU A 33 16.01 2.82 -4.03
N LEU A 34 15.26 1.72 -3.84
CA LEU A 34 13.83 1.68 -4.10
C LEU A 34 13.05 2.68 -3.23
N VAL A 35 13.42 2.83 -1.96
CA VAL A 35 12.80 3.83 -1.07
C VAL A 35 13.03 5.24 -1.60
N GLU A 36 14.25 5.60 -1.97
CA GLU A 36 14.53 6.94 -2.51
C GLU A 36 13.87 7.17 -3.88
N LYS A 37 13.79 6.15 -4.73
CA LYS A 37 13.09 6.21 -6.03
C LYS A 37 11.59 6.46 -5.88
N LYS A 38 10.98 6.00 -4.79
CA LYS A 38 9.57 6.28 -4.44
C LYS A 38 9.35 7.59 -3.69
N ARG A 39 10.40 8.39 -3.48
CA ARG A 39 10.27 9.70 -2.85
C ARG A 39 9.65 10.70 -3.82
N LEU A 40 8.55 11.31 -3.41
CA LEU A 40 7.81 12.28 -4.21
C LEU A 40 8.32 13.69 -3.92
N PHE A 41 8.73 14.39 -4.98
CA PHE A 41 8.87 15.85 -4.92
C PHE A 41 7.52 16.46 -4.59
N HIS A 42 7.50 17.40 -3.66
CA HIS A 42 6.24 17.95 -3.18
C HIS A 42 6.35 19.43 -2.81
N ARG A 43 5.22 20.12 -2.91
CA ARG A 43 4.99 21.44 -2.33
C ARG A 43 3.61 21.46 -1.72
N PHE A 44 3.52 21.91 -0.47
CA PHE A 44 2.24 22.13 0.19
C PHE A 44 1.70 23.52 -0.15
N GLN A 45 0.45 23.56 -0.60
CA GLN A 45 -0.30 24.79 -0.82
C GLN A 45 -1.74 24.50 -0.44
N HIS A 46 -2.08 24.64 0.85
CA HIS A 46 -3.39 24.26 1.37
C HIS A 46 -4.55 24.77 0.48
N PRO A 47 -5.53 23.92 0.13
CA PRO A 47 -5.73 22.53 0.54
C PRO A 47 -4.98 21.47 -0.30
N TYR A 48 -4.00 21.86 -1.12
CA TYR A 48 -3.34 21.01 -2.09
C TYR A 48 -1.97 20.49 -1.65
N THR A 49 -1.71 19.22 -2.01
CA THR A 49 -0.38 18.61 -2.11
C THR A 49 -0.01 18.54 -3.59
N ILE A 50 1.03 19.27 -4.00
CA ILE A 50 1.45 19.34 -5.40
C ILE A 50 2.64 18.44 -5.61
N HIS A 51 2.56 17.48 -6.53
CA HIS A 51 3.69 16.65 -6.96
C HIS A 51 4.09 16.98 -8.39
N VAL A 52 5.40 16.92 -8.64
CA VAL A 52 5.97 17.05 -9.98
C VAL A 52 6.72 15.76 -10.30
N SER A 53 6.30 15.04 -11.33
CA SER A 53 7.02 13.86 -11.85
C SER A 53 7.49 14.12 -13.28
N LEU A 54 8.63 13.53 -13.63
CA LEU A 54 9.12 13.46 -15.00
C LEU A 54 8.69 12.12 -15.55
N ASP A 55 7.45 12.05 -16.02
CA ASP A 55 6.94 10.82 -16.63
C ASP A 55 7.42 10.75 -18.08
N LEU A 56 7.81 9.55 -18.51
CA LEU A 56 8.03 9.27 -19.92
C LEU A 56 6.68 9.38 -20.64
N SER A 57 6.57 10.33 -21.57
CA SER A 57 5.43 10.39 -22.46
C SER A 57 5.40 9.15 -23.36
N HIS A 58 4.24 8.89 -23.97
CA HIS A 58 4.09 7.82 -24.96
C HIS A 58 5.06 7.97 -26.15
N ASP A 59 5.57 9.18 -26.37
CA ASP A 59 6.47 9.56 -27.47
C ASP A 59 7.96 9.49 -27.08
N GLY A 60 8.28 9.01 -25.88
CA GLY A 60 9.66 8.90 -25.37
C GLY A 60 10.26 10.22 -24.85
N GLU A 61 9.51 11.32 -24.87
CA GLU A 61 9.91 12.59 -24.25
C GLU A 61 9.55 12.60 -22.76
N HIS A 62 10.49 13.00 -21.90
CA HIS A 62 10.18 13.28 -20.51
C HIS A 62 9.39 14.58 -20.44
N ARG A 63 8.09 14.49 -20.12
CA ARG A 63 7.27 15.68 -19.90
C ARG A 63 6.99 15.80 -18.41
N PRO A 64 7.33 16.94 -17.78
CA PRO A 64 6.98 17.15 -16.39
C PRO A 64 5.45 17.17 -16.27
N THR A 65 4.91 16.25 -15.48
CA THR A 65 3.50 16.26 -15.11
C THR A 65 3.38 16.89 -13.72
N VAL A 66 2.37 17.75 -13.56
CA VAL A 66 2.07 18.37 -12.27
C VAL A 66 0.74 17.82 -11.79
N GLN A 67 0.76 17.15 -10.65
CA GLN A 67 -0.44 16.61 -10.02
C GLN A 67 -0.78 17.47 -8.80
N GLN A 68 -1.97 18.07 -8.79
CA GLN A 68 -2.48 18.86 -7.67
C GLN A 68 -3.54 18.05 -6.91
N TRP A 69 -3.11 17.35 -5.87
CA TRP A 69 -3.99 16.55 -5.03
C TRP A 69 -4.66 17.43 -3.99
N ARG A 70 -5.98 17.57 -4.05
CA ARG A 70 -6.77 18.30 -3.06
C ARG A 70 -7.07 17.41 -1.87
N ARG A 71 -6.75 17.86 -0.67
CA ARG A 71 -7.13 17.19 0.57
C ARG A 71 -8.61 17.39 0.86
N GLU A 72 -9.30 16.28 1.12
CA GLU A 72 -10.72 16.24 1.45
C GLU A 72 -10.92 16.00 2.95
N LYS A 73 -11.32 14.79 3.35
CA LYS A 73 -11.69 14.42 4.71
C LYS A 73 -10.67 13.48 5.35
N GLY A 74 -10.57 13.54 6.68
CA GLY A 74 -9.94 12.47 7.46
C GLY A 74 -10.77 11.18 7.38
N ILE A 75 -10.12 10.07 7.02
CA ILE A 75 -10.76 8.75 6.84
C ILE A 75 -10.31 7.71 7.88
N GLY A 76 -9.28 8.02 8.67
CA GLY A 76 -8.82 7.15 9.76
C GLY A 76 -7.93 7.87 10.76
N VAL A 77 -7.97 7.44 12.01
CA VAL A 77 -7.05 7.85 13.09
C VAL A 77 -6.68 6.59 13.87
N GLY A 78 -5.38 6.33 14.02
CA GLY A 78 -4.87 5.18 14.74
C GLY A 78 -3.56 5.49 15.48
N GLY A 79 -3.00 4.49 16.17
CA GLY A 79 -1.74 4.65 16.92
C GLY A 79 -0.53 5.06 16.07
N PHE A 80 -0.63 4.88 14.75
CA PHE A 80 0.41 5.23 13.78
C PHE A 80 0.16 6.56 13.06
N GLY A 81 -0.88 7.31 13.43
CA GLY A 81 -1.17 8.63 12.88
C GLY A 81 -2.54 8.78 12.23
N ARG A 82 -2.65 9.71 11.29
CA ARG A 82 -3.92 10.14 10.67
C ARG A 82 -3.92 9.77 9.19
N VAL A 83 -5.08 9.44 8.64
CA VAL A 83 -5.24 9.12 7.21
C VAL A 83 -6.25 10.08 6.60
N PHE A 84 -5.89 10.70 5.49
CA PHE A 84 -6.73 11.63 4.73
C PHE A 84 -7.03 11.08 3.34
N LEU A 85 -8.23 11.36 2.84
CA LEU A 85 -8.56 11.19 1.43
C LEU A 85 -8.05 12.41 0.65
N GLU A 86 -7.36 12.17 -0.47
CA GLU A 86 -7.01 13.20 -1.43
C GLU A 86 -7.54 12.87 -2.82
N VAL A 87 -7.87 13.92 -3.59
CA VAL A 87 -8.51 13.82 -4.90
C VAL A 87 -7.70 14.60 -5.92
N LEU A 88 -7.45 13.98 -7.07
CA LEU A 88 -6.87 14.62 -8.24
C LEU A 88 -7.95 14.75 -9.32
N GLU A 89 -8.25 15.98 -9.72
CA GLU A 89 -9.09 16.28 -10.88
C GLU A 89 -8.21 16.28 -12.13
N ILE A 90 -8.52 15.41 -13.09
CA ILE A 90 -7.82 15.31 -14.37
C ILE A 90 -8.72 15.94 -15.43
N ARG A 91 -8.33 17.14 -15.86
CA ARG A 91 -8.97 17.85 -16.98
C ARG A 91 -8.40 17.32 -18.29
N GLN A 92 -9.25 16.75 -19.13
CA GLN A 92 -8.85 16.36 -20.48
C GLN A 92 -8.79 17.62 -21.35
N THR A 93 -7.61 17.89 -21.92
CA THR A 93 -7.34 19.11 -22.70
C THR A 93 -7.91 19.09 -24.12
N SER A 94 -8.41 17.97 -24.61
CA SER A 94 -8.52 17.75 -26.06
C SER A 94 -9.95 17.78 -26.61
N GLU A 95 -11.00 17.68 -25.79
CA GLU A 95 -12.38 17.62 -26.30
C GLU A 95 -13.32 18.44 -25.40
N ALA A 96 -13.85 19.54 -25.96
CA ALA A 96 -14.86 20.36 -25.30
C ALA A 96 -16.11 19.51 -25.03
N GLY A 97 -16.39 19.21 -23.76
CA GLY A 97 -17.60 18.51 -23.31
C GLY A 97 -17.38 17.20 -22.58
N GLN A 98 -16.14 16.67 -22.50
CA GLN A 98 -15.89 15.49 -21.67
C GLN A 98 -15.90 15.85 -20.17
N PRO A 99 -16.57 15.07 -19.32
CA PRO A 99 -16.58 15.30 -17.89
C PRO A 99 -15.17 15.11 -17.30
N ALA A 100 -14.83 15.92 -16.30
CA ALA A 100 -13.59 15.74 -15.56
C ALA A 100 -13.53 14.33 -14.96
N THR A 101 -12.36 13.69 -15.05
CA THR A 101 -12.11 12.40 -14.41
C THR A 101 -11.40 12.64 -13.07
N TYR A 102 -11.65 11.76 -12.10
CA TYR A 102 -11.12 11.91 -10.74
C TYR A 102 -10.31 10.68 -10.34
N LYS A 103 -9.13 10.90 -9.76
CA LYS A 103 -8.36 9.88 -9.04
C LYS A 103 -8.43 10.14 -7.54
N PHE A 104 -8.45 9.07 -6.76
CA PHE A 104 -8.52 9.10 -5.31
C PHE A 104 -7.29 8.40 -4.73
N ARG A 105 -6.75 8.92 -3.62
CA ARG A 105 -5.71 8.27 -2.85
C ARG A 105 -5.91 8.48 -1.36
N ALA A 106 -5.36 7.57 -0.55
CA ALA A 106 -5.20 7.77 0.86
C ALA A 106 -3.81 8.33 1.15
N VAL A 107 -3.70 9.26 2.10
CA VAL A 107 -2.42 9.76 2.60
C VAL A 107 -2.34 9.55 4.10
N LYS A 108 -1.43 8.67 4.53
CA LYS A 108 -1.12 8.41 5.95
C LYS A 108 -0.06 9.40 6.42
N GLU A 109 -0.38 10.16 7.47
CA GLU A 109 0.51 11.09 8.15
C GLU A 109 1.05 10.44 9.42
N ILE A 110 2.37 10.35 9.51
CA ILE A 110 3.10 9.78 10.64
C ILE A 110 3.94 10.89 11.25
N SER A 111 3.65 11.26 12.50
CA SER A 111 4.47 12.23 13.22
C SER A 111 5.87 11.66 13.48
N LYS A 112 6.91 12.43 13.19
CA LYS A 112 8.29 12.10 13.56
C LYS A 112 8.54 12.32 15.05
N SER A 113 7.66 13.03 15.75
CA SER A 113 7.80 13.28 17.19
C SER A 113 7.82 11.95 17.97
N GLY A 114 8.93 11.65 18.65
CA GLY A 114 9.08 10.42 19.42
C GLY A 114 9.44 9.18 18.60
N LEU A 115 9.61 9.30 17.27
CA LEU A 115 10.18 8.24 16.44
C LEU A 115 11.69 8.47 16.26
N THR A 116 12.46 7.39 16.34
CA THR A 116 13.86 7.43 15.90
C THR A 116 13.92 7.45 14.38
N ASP A 117 14.99 8.03 13.83
CA ASP A 117 15.27 8.00 12.39
C ASP A 117 15.24 6.58 11.80
N GLN A 118 15.68 5.60 12.59
CA GLN A 118 15.70 4.20 12.18
C GLN A 118 14.29 3.61 12.11
N THR A 119 13.38 4.05 12.99
CA THR A 119 12.02 3.49 13.06
C THR A 119 11.22 3.83 11.80
N TYR A 120 11.15 5.09 11.40
CA TYR A 120 10.37 5.46 10.21
C TYR A 120 11.06 5.01 8.91
N LYS A 121 12.40 4.96 8.85
CA LYS A 121 13.12 4.37 7.70
C LYS A 121 12.82 2.88 7.54
N ARG A 122 12.67 2.14 8.65
CA ARG A 122 12.27 0.74 8.62
C ARG A 122 10.84 0.58 8.11
N GLU A 123 9.92 1.43 8.55
CA GLU A 123 8.54 1.47 8.04
C GLU A 123 8.51 1.74 6.53
N LEU A 124 9.23 2.76 6.05
CA LEU A 124 9.34 3.05 4.62
C LEU A 124 9.89 1.87 3.82
N LYS A 125 10.89 1.16 4.34
CA LYS A 125 11.42 -0.05 3.71
C LYS A 125 10.36 -1.16 3.62
N ALA A 126 9.57 -1.37 4.68
CA ALA A 126 8.48 -2.34 4.66
C ALA A 126 7.45 -1.97 3.57
N ILE A 127 7.00 -0.71 3.59
CA ILE A 127 6.02 -0.19 2.64
C ILE A 127 6.48 -0.36 1.20
N VAL A 128 7.71 0.02 0.90
CA VAL A 128 8.25 -0.11 -0.45
C VAL A 128 8.46 -1.57 -0.84
N ASN A 129 8.91 -2.42 0.08
CA ASN A 129 9.10 -3.84 -0.19
C ASN A 129 7.77 -4.52 -0.56
N PHE A 130 6.73 -4.33 0.26
CA PHE A 130 5.42 -4.97 0.08
C PHE A 130 4.51 -4.28 -0.94
N SER A 131 4.92 -3.13 -1.45
CA SER A 131 4.24 -2.45 -2.56
C SER A 131 4.75 -2.87 -3.95
N GLN A 132 5.59 -3.90 -4.03
CA GLN A 132 6.02 -4.47 -5.31
C GLN A 132 4.89 -5.28 -5.95
N GLU A 133 4.89 -5.36 -7.27
CA GLU A 133 3.84 -6.02 -8.06
C GLU A 133 3.52 -7.46 -7.58
N LYS A 134 4.55 -8.23 -7.21
CA LYS A 134 4.40 -9.58 -6.65
C LYS A 134 3.55 -9.66 -5.38
N PHE A 135 3.35 -8.55 -4.67
CA PHE A 135 2.66 -8.47 -3.38
C PHE A 135 1.34 -7.67 -3.45
N ASN A 136 1.01 -7.02 -4.57
CA ASN A 136 -0.17 -6.15 -4.72
C ASN A 136 -1.52 -6.84 -4.43
N HIS A 137 -1.57 -8.17 -4.48
CA HIS A 137 -2.76 -8.97 -4.17
C HIS A 137 -2.97 -9.17 -2.66
N LEU A 138 -1.95 -8.95 -1.84
CA LEU A 138 -1.98 -9.14 -0.37
C LEU A 138 -1.74 -7.85 0.39
N PHE A 139 -1.10 -6.86 -0.21
CA PHE A 139 -0.62 -5.65 0.45
C PHE A 139 -1.09 -4.41 -0.28
N VAL A 140 -1.34 -3.34 0.47
CA VAL A 140 -1.76 -2.06 -0.09
C VAL A 140 -0.63 -1.47 -0.95
N GLU A 141 -0.97 -1.03 -2.15
CA GLU A 141 0.01 -0.36 -3.00
C GLU A 141 0.33 1.05 -2.46
N SER A 142 1.62 1.33 -2.34
CA SER A 142 2.14 2.68 -2.10
C SER A 142 2.56 3.34 -3.41
N TYR A 143 2.01 4.53 -3.66
CA TYR A 143 2.37 5.37 -4.79
C TYR A 143 3.63 6.19 -4.54
N GLY A 144 4.02 6.34 -3.27
CA GLY A 144 5.25 7.00 -2.87
C GLY A 144 5.15 7.64 -1.49
N TRP A 145 6.21 8.33 -1.09
CA TRP A 145 6.28 9.01 0.20
C TRP A 145 6.91 10.39 0.08
N PHE A 146 6.60 11.27 1.02
CA PHE A 146 7.16 12.61 1.15
C PHE A 146 7.21 13.01 2.62
N HIS A 147 7.86 14.12 2.95
CA HIS A 147 8.00 14.52 4.35
C HIS A 147 8.19 16.02 4.51
N THR A 148 7.73 16.55 5.63
CA THR A 148 8.17 17.83 6.21
C THR A 148 9.29 17.56 7.22
N ASP A 149 9.70 18.57 7.99
CA ASP A 149 10.68 18.40 9.06
C ASP A 149 10.13 17.50 10.18
N ASP A 150 8.83 17.57 10.45
CA ASP A 150 8.16 16.93 11.58
C ASP A 150 7.24 15.76 11.22
N THR A 151 6.93 15.54 9.94
CA THR A 151 5.92 14.55 9.52
C THR A 151 6.38 13.78 8.28
N VAL A 152 6.10 12.47 8.25
CA VAL A 152 6.22 11.61 7.06
C VAL A 152 4.83 11.33 6.51
N PHE A 153 4.70 11.40 5.18
CA PHE A 153 3.47 11.17 4.45
C PHE A 153 3.66 10.01 3.50
N ILE A 154 2.72 9.07 3.49
CA ILE A 154 2.71 7.93 2.56
C ILE A 154 1.44 8.01 1.72
N ALA A 155 1.60 8.18 0.41
CA ALA A 155 0.52 8.13 -0.56
C ALA A 155 0.27 6.67 -0.98
N MET A 156 -0.98 6.23 -0.91
CA MET A 156 -1.35 4.84 -1.13
C MET A 156 -2.75 4.68 -1.73
N GLU A 157 -3.06 3.46 -2.15
CA GLU A 157 -4.37 3.07 -2.66
C GLU A 157 -5.49 3.41 -1.66
N TYR A 158 -6.62 3.90 -2.20
CA TYR A 158 -7.79 4.25 -1.40
C TYR A 158 -8.87 3.17 -1.49
N PHE A 159 -9.19 2.55 -0.36
CA PHE A 159 -10.26 1.56 -0.24
C PHE A 159 -11.59 2.24 0.09
N LYS A 160 -12.42 2.49 -0.92
CA LYS A 160 -13.75 3.10 -0.76
C LYS A 160 -14.66 2.34 0.21
N ASN A 161 -14.48 1.02 0.30
CA ASN A 161 -15.29 0.15 1.17
C ASN A 161 -14.78 0.10 2.62
N GLY A 162 -13.63 0.70 2.92
CA GLY A 162 -13.04 0.71 4.25
C GLY A 162 -12.44 -0.62 4.68
N ASP A 163 -12.20 -0.75 5.99
CA ASP A 163 -11.62 -1.93 6.61
C ASP A 163 -12.63 -3.09 6.75
N LEU A 164 -12.10 -4.31 6.94
CA LEU A 164 -12.90 -5.52 7.13
C LEU A 164 -13.87 -5.39 8.32
N GLY A 165 -13.48 -4.69 9.39
CA GLY A 165 -14.35 -4.43 10.53
C GLY A 165 -15.61 -3.65 10.14
N LYS A 166 -15.46 -2.57 9.36
CA LYS A 166 -16.60 -1.81 8.80
C LYS A 166 -17.42 -2.65 7.83
N HIS A 167 -16.79 -3.53 7.06
CA HIS A 167 -17.52 -4.44 6.18
C HIS A 167 -18.40 -5.40 6.99
N LEU A 168 -17.83 -6.10 7.98
CA LEU A 168 -18.54 -7.01 8.88
C LEU A 168 -19.67 -6.29 9.65
N GLY A 169 -19.39 -5.08 10.15
CA GLY A 169 -20.38 -4.26 10.83
C GLY A 169 -21.56 -3.87 9.94
N ARG A 170 -21.32 -3.56 8.65
CA ARG A 170 -22.39 -3.28 7.67
C ARG A 170 -23.16 -4.53 7.29
N LEU A 171 -22.49 -5.68 7.20
CA LEU A 171 -23.11 -6.94 6.85
C LEU A 171 -24.10 -7.39 7.93
N GLY A 172 -23.79 -7.13 9.20
CA GLY A 172 -24.68 -7.41 10.34
C GLY A 172 -24.92 -8.91 10.62
N LYS A 173 -24.19 -9.79 9.92
CA LYS A 173 -24.24 -11.25 10.06
C LYS A 173 -22.85 -11.84 9.82
N PRO A 174 -22.59 -13.09 10.26
CA PRO A 174 -21.35 -13.80 9.94
C PRO A 174 -21.13 -13.93 8.44
N LEU A 175 -19.87 -13.94 8.01
CA LEU A 175 -19.52 -14.24 6.63
C LEU A 175 -19.81 -15.71 6.31
N PRO A 176 -20.13 -16.03 5.04
CA PRO A 176 -20.09 -17.41 4.55
C PRO A 176 -18.75 -18.09 4.86
N VAL A 177 -18.78 -19.40 5.11
CA VAL A 177 -17.59 -20.18 5.46
C VAL A 177 -16.52 -20.08 4.38
N LEU A 178 -16.92 -20.15 3.11
CA LEU A 178 -15.99 -20.07 1.97
C LEU A 178 -15.25 -18.72 1.93
N GLU A 179 -15.98 -17.62 2.11
CA GLU A 179 -15.41 -16.28 2.14
C GLU A 179 -14.50 -16.08 3.35
N THR A 180 -14.90 -16.61 4.51
CA THR A 180 -14.07 -16.62 5.72
C THR A 180 -12.76 -17.37 5.50
N GLN A 181 -12.82 -18.53 4.84
CA GLN A 181 -11.63 -19.32 4.50
C GLN A 181 -10.71 -18.57 3.54
N GLN A 182 -11.25 -17.92 2.51
CA GLN A 182 -10.46 -17.11 1.57
C GLN A 182 -9.74 -15.96 2.27
N ILE A 183 -10.45 -15.21 3.12
CA ILE A 183 -9.87 -14.13 3.91
C ILE A 183 -8.79 -14.67 4.86
N ALA A 184 -9.03 -15.80 5.53
CA ALA A 184 -8.05 -16.42 6.42
C ALA A 184 -6.78 -16.86 5.68
N VAL A 185 -6.91 -17.44 4.48
CA VAL A 185 -5.78 -17.84 3.64
C VAL A 185 -4.95 -16.63 3.24
N GLN A 186 -5.59 -15.56 2.73
CA GLN A 186 -4.90 -14.31 2.39
C GLN A 186 -4.19 -13.71 3.60
N ILE A 187 -4.80 -13.78 4.79
CA ILE A 187 -4.20 -13.28 6.01
C ILE A 187 -2.92 -14.06 6.36
N LEU A 188 -3.00 -15.39 6.34
CA LEU A 188 -1.87 -16.27 6.64
C LEU A 188 -0.74 -16.12 5.62
N GLU A 189 -1.08 -15.94 4.35
CA GLU A 189 -0.12 -15.74 3.27
C GLU A 189 0.63 -14.41 3.42
N GLY A 190 -0.06 -13.31 3.70
CA GLY A 190 0.60 -12.02 3.98
C GLY A 190 1.52 -12.10 5.20
N LEU A 191 1.10 -12.75 6.28
CA LEU A 191 1.95 -12.97 7.46
C LEU A 191 3.20 -13.80 7.15
N TYR A 192 3.05 -14.86 6.34
CA TYR A 192 4.16 -15.67 5.89
C TYR A 192 5.20 -14.80 5.16
N PHE A 193 4.77 -13.97 4.22
CA PHE A 193 5.68 -13.08 3.47
C PHE A 193 6.32 -12.00 4.36
N MET A 194 5.58 -11.43 5.30
CA MET A 194 6.17 -10.49 6.27
C MET A 194 7.29 -11.14 7.06
N HIS A 195 7.03 -12.32 7.62
CA HIS A 195 8.00 -13.07 8.42
C HIS A 195 9.22 -13.53 7.60
N SER A 196 9.03 -14.00 6.36
CA SER A 196 10.14 -14.42 5.51
C SER A 196 11.09 -13.28 5.16
N GLU A 197 10.58 -12.05 5.12
CA GLU A 197 11.34 -10.82 4.85
C GLU A 197 11.88 -10.16 6.15
N GLY A 198 11.70 -10.80 7.31
CA GLY A 198 12.20 -10.29 8.61
C GLY A 198 11.37 -9.13 9.20
N PHE A 199 10.16 -8.92 8.69
CA PHE A 199 9.19 -8.00 9.26
C PHE A 199 8.26 -8.76 10.20
N THR A 200 8.25 -8.39 11.47
CA THR A 200 7.29 -8.90 12.45
C THR A 200 6.20 -7.85 12.61
N ASP A 201 4.97 -8.17 12.20
CA ASP A 201 3.83 -7.28 12.39
C ASP A 201 3.52 -7.18 13.89
N ARG A 202 3.80 -6.04 14.50
CA ARG A 202 3.53 -5.81 15.92
C ARG A 202 2.08 -5.38 16.18
N ASN A 203 1.26 -5.20 15.13
CA ASN A 203 -0.09 -4.66 15.24
C ASN A 203 -1.06 -5.28 14.22
N LEU A 204 -1.00 -6.59 13.97
CA LEU A 204 -2.03 -7.27 13.18
C LEU A 204 -3.39 -7.17 13.89
N THR A 205 -4.26 -6.30 13.39
CA THR A 205 -5.65 -6.20 13.85
C THR A 205 -6.56 -6.11 12.63
N VAL A 206 -7.83 -6.50 12.76
CA VAL A 206 -8.84 -6.40 11.68
C VAL A 206 -9.01 -4.98 11.11
N ARG A 207 -8.48 -3.96 11.81
CA ARG A 207 -8.45 -2.54 11.38
C ARG A 207 -7.33 -2.24 10.39
N ASN A 208 -6.35 -3.13 10.27
CA ASN A 208 -5.21 -3.02 9.35
C ASN A 208 -5.40 -3.94 8.12
N VAL A 209 -6.61 -4.49 7.94
CA VAL A 209 -7.00 -5.33 6.82
C VAL A 209 -8.11 -4.62 6.05
N TRP A 210 -7.81 -4.22 4.82
CA TRP A 210 -8.71 -3.51 3.92
C TRP A 210 -9.50 -4.50 3.08
N TYR A 211 -10.80 -4.25 2.87
CA TYR A 211 -11.67 -5.13 2.10
C TYR A 211 -11.93 -4.57 0.70
N GLU A 212 -11.72 -5.39 -0.32
CA GLU A 212 -11.97 -5.11 -1.73
C GLU A 212 -12.84 -6.21 -2.35
N MET A 213 -13.39 -5.99 -3.54
CA MET A 213 -14.27 -6.94 -4.23
C MET A 213 -13.61 -8.31 -4.51
N THR A 214 -12.28 -8.38 -4.46
CA THR A 214 -11.46 -9.57 -4.69
C THR A 214 -10.94 -10.24 -3.41
N GLY A 215 -11.22 -9.69 -2.22
CA GLY A 215 -10.75 -10.23 -0.93
C GLY A 215 -10.24 -9.15 0.02
N VAL A 216 -9.12 -9.43 0.70
CA VAL A 216 -8.51 -8.51 1.67
C VAL A 216 -7.05 -8.19 1.37
N LYS A 217 -6.62 -6.97 1.73
CA LYS A 217 -5.22 -6.52 1.67
C LYS A 217 -4.75 -5.95 3.02
N PHE A 218 -3.49 -6.14 3.35
CA PHE A 218 -2.85 -5.59 4.55
C PHE A 218 -2.39 -4.15 4.36
N SER A 219 -2.62 -3.29 5.37
CA SER A 219 -1.88 -2.05 5.50
C SER A 219 -0.40 -2.37 5.69
N ASN A 220 0.44 -1.77 4.85
CA ASN A 220 1.88 -1.75 5.06
C ASN A 220 2.26 -0.82 6.22
#